data_AF-A0A536BZW8-F1
#
_entry.id   AF-A0A536BZW8-F1
#
_cell.length_a   1.000
_cell.length_b   1.000
_cell.length_c   1.000
_cell.angle_alpha   90.00
_cell.angle_beta   90.00
_cell.angle_gamma   90.00
#
_symmetry.space_group_name_H-M   'P 1'
#
loop_
_entity.id
_entity.type
_entity.pdbx_description
1 polymer ?
#
loop_
_entity_poly.entity_id
_entity_poly.type
_entity_poly.pdbx_seq_one_letter_code
_entity_poly.pdbx_strand_id
1 'polypeptide(L)'
;VVSHRAGDKVIVFKFEARKRKRRKTGHRQQLSELRIGAIRTPGAGTGARPAASEPPVKAQRPASPRPATKTRKAAASKTTQE
;
A
#
# COMPACT_ATOMS: atom_id res chain seq x y z
N VAL A 1 -2.59 -9.00 -17.15
CA VAL A 1 -2.21 -7.94 -16.18
C VAL A 1 -3.35 -7.78 -15.20
N VAL A 2 -3.09 -7.71 -13.89
CA VAL A 2 -4.13 -7.65 -12.86
C VAL A 2 -4.47 -6.22 -12.49
N SER A 3 -3.45 -5.40 -12.23
CA SER A 3 -3.62 -4.00 -11.87
C SER A 3 -2.37 -3.19 -12.18
N HIS A 4 -2.51 -1.88 -12.28
CA HIS A 4 -1.40 -0.93 -12.22
C HIS A 4 -1.44 -0.22 -10.87
N ARG A 5 -0.28 -0.05 -10.24
CA ARG A 5 -0.17 0.65 -8.97
C ARG A 5 1.12 1.45 -8.88
N ALA A 6 1.06 2.56 -8.14
CA ALA A 6 2.25 3.24 -7.71
C ALA A 6 2.91 2.46 -6.57
N GLY A 7 4.21 2.20 -6.68
CA GLY A 7 5.01 1.59 -5.63
C GLY A 7 5.24 2.53 -4.45
N ASP A 8 6.03 2.04 -3.50
CA ASP A 8 6.37 2.79 -2.29
C ASP A 8 7.19 4.04 -2.60
N LYS A 9 7.07 5.02 -1.72
CA LYS A 9 7.73 6.31 -1.89
C LYS A 9 9.21 6.15 -1.58
N VAL A 10 10.02 6.12 -2.62
CA VAL A 10 11.48 6.18 -2.49
C VAL A 10 11.88 7.64 -2.36
N ILE A 11 12.58 7.97 -1.28
CA ILE A 11 13.02 9.34 -1.02
C ILE A 11 14.49 9.43 -1.43
N VAL A 12 14.77 10.17 -2.50
CA VAL A 12 16.12 10.47 -2.95
C VAL A 12 16.57 11.78 -2.33
N PHE A 13 17.70 11.75 -1.63
CA PHE A 13 18.31 12.94 -1.05
C PHE A 13 19.63 13.23 -1.74
N LYS A 14 19.71 14.37 -2.43
CA LYS A 14 20.94 14.87 -3.02
C LYS A 14 21.51 15.94 -2.11
N PHE A 15 22.72 15.72 -1.61
CA PHE A 15 23.47 16.65 -0.79
C PHE A 15 24.85 16.88 -1.39
N GLU A 16 25.23 18.15 -1.50
CA GLU A 16 26.60 18.53 -1.86
C GLU A 16 27.22 19.28 -0.68
N ALA A 17 28.32 18.74 -0.16
CA ALA A 17 29.00 19.27 1.01
C ALA A 17 29.47 20.70 0.79
N ARG A 18 29.32 21.55 1.81
CA ARG A 18 29.78 22.95 1.84
C ARG A 18 29.22 23.87 0.74
N LYS A 19 28.31 23.40 -0.11
CA LYS A 19 27.67 24.19 -1.18
C LYS A 19 26.25 24.65 -0.85
N ARG A 20 25.78 24.43 0.38
CA ARG A 20 24.38 24.68 0.83
C ARG A 20 23.31 24.06 -0.08
N LYS A 21 23.69 23.13 -0.95
CA LYS A 21 22.79 22.45 -1.89
C LYS A 21 22.35 21.13 -1.29
N ARG A 22 21.06 21.08 -0.95
CA ARG A 22 20.38 19.88 -0.46
C ARG A 22 18.98 19.83 -1.05
N ARG A 23 18.60 18.70 -1.64
CA ARG A 23 17.26 18.48 -2.21
C ARG A 23 16.78 17.10 -1.81
N LYS A 24 15.52 17.03 -1.37
CA LYS A 24 14.82 15.80 -1.01
C LYS A 24 13.66 15.63 -1.98
N THR A 25 13.75 14.65 -2.87
CA THR A 25 12.73 14.39 -3.88
C THR A 25 12.14 13.01 -3.63
N GLY A 26 10.82 12.88 -3.78
CA GLY A 26 10.16 11.58 -3.75
C GLY A 26 9.99 11.04 -5.16
N HIS A 27 10.28 9.76 -5.35
CA HIS A 27 9.89 9.02 -6.55
C HIS A 27 8.90 7.92 -6.17
N ARG A 28 7.88 7.74 -7.01
CA ARG A 28 6.99 6.58 -6.93
C ARG A 28 7.10 5.84 -8.26
N GLN A 29 7.62 4.62 -8.18
CA GLN A 29 7.74 3.79 -9.36
C GLN A 29 6.36 3.34 -9.82
N GLN A 30 6.09 3.40 -11.12
CA GLN A 30 4.87 2.80 -11.70
C GLN A 30 5.11 1.31 -11.86
N LEU A 31 4.29 0.50 -11.21
CA LEU A 31 4.40 -0.96 -11.21
C LEU A 31 3.13 -1.58 -11.79
N SER A 32 3.30 -2.73 -12.43
CA SER A 32 2.22 -3.54 -12.96
C SER A 32 2.20 -4.87 -12.24
N GLU A 33 1.06 -5.23 -11.68
CA GLU A 33 0.88 -6.53 -11.04
C GLU A 33 0.50 -7.57 -12.08
N LEU A 34 1.26 -8.65 -12.13
CA LEU A 34 1.04 -9.78 -13.03
C LEU A 34 0.79 -11.05 -12.23
N ARG A 35 -0.28 -11.77 -12.58
CA ARG A 35 -0.48 -13.16 -12.15
C ARG A 35 -0.16 -14.07 -13.32
N ILE A 36 0.76 -15.00 -13.11
CA ILE A 36 1.13 -16.00 -14.11
C ILE A 36 0.16 -17.16 -14.00
N GLY A 37 -0.57 -17.45 -15.07
CA GLY A 37 -1.57 -18.52 -15.08
C GLY A 37 -0.96 -19.91 -15.28
N ALA A 38 -0.05 -20.05 -16.23
CA ALA A 38 0.66 -21.29 -16.50
C ALA A 38 2.03 -20.98 -17.11
N ILE A 39 3.02 -21.81 -16.82
CA ILE A 39 4.35 -21.74 -17.41
C ILE A 39 4.49 -22.96 -18.31
N ARG A 40 4.81 -22.74 -19.59
CA ARG A 40 5.05 -23.83 -20.56
C ARG A 40 6.53 -23.95 -20.80
N THR A 41 7.05 -25.17 -20.81
CA THR A 41 8.42 -25.43 -21.25
C THR A 41 8.50 -25.27 -22.78
N PRO A 42 9.61 -24.74 -23.32
CA PRO A 42 9.79 -24.65 -24.76
C PRO A 42 9.68 -26.05 -25.37
N GLY A 43 8.69 -26.29 -26.24
CA GLY A 43 8.45 -27.59 -26.90
C GLY A 43 7.30 -28.44 -26.34
N ALA A 44 6.69 -28.06 -25.20
CA ALA A 44 5.48 -28.74 -24.73
C ALA A 44 4.25 -28.23 -25.52
N GLY A 45 3.64 -29.13 -26.31
CA GLY A 45 2.38 -28.89 -27.02
C GLY A 45 1.27 -28.38 -26.09
N THR A 46 0.29 -27.68 -26.68
CA THR A 46 -0.83 -27.00 -26.00
C THR A 46 -1.64 -27.91 -25.07
N GLY A 47 -1.18 -28.07 -23.83
CA GLY A 47 -1.84 -28.83 -22.78
C GLY A 47 -2.58 -27.93 -21.79
N ALA A 48 -3.91 -28.05 -21.81
CA ALA A 48 -4.93 -27.78 -20.79
C ALA A 48 -4.83 -26.51 -19.91
N ARG A 49 -5.85 -25.65 -20.05
CA ARG A 49 -6.22 -24.57 -19.11
C ARG A 49 -6.83 -25.21 -17.85
N PRO A 50 -6.30 -25.01 -16.64
CA PRO A 50 -7.03 -25.40 -15.44
C PRO A 50 -8.23 -24.45 -15.28
N ALA A 51 -9.39 -25.08 -15.13
CA ALA A 51 -10.69 -24.44 -14.98
C ALA A 51 -10.75 -23.61 -13.68
N ALA A 52 -11.52 -22.53 -13.77
CA ALA A 52 -11.86 -21.66 -12.65
C ALA A 52 -12.46 -22.48 -11.50
N SER A 53 -11.87 -22.38 -10.31
CA SER A 53 -12.51 -22.80 -9.08
C SER A 53 -13.47 -21.71 -8.60
N GLU A 54 -14.74 -22.08 -8.50
CA GLU A 54 -15.84 -21.28 -7.98
C GLU A 54 -15.62 -20.84 -6.52
N PRO A 55 -16.17 -19.70 -6.10
CA PRO A 55 -16.00 -19.19 -4.74
C PRO A 55 -16.85 -19.97 -3.73
N PRO A 56 -16.29 -20.43 -2.59
CA PRO A 56 -17.11 -20.93 -1.50
C PRO A 56 -17.84 -19.76 -0.83
N VAL A 57 -19.15 -19.76 -1.04
CA VAL A 57 -20.26 -19.40 -0.14
C VAL A 57 -19.93 -18.68 1.18
N LYS A 58 -20.66 -17.56 1.35
CA LYS A 58 -20.93 -16.80 2.59
C LYS A 58 -20.86 -17.65 3.87
N ALA A 59 -19.96 -17.27 4.77
CA ALA A 59 -20.05 -17.57 6.19
C ALA A 59 -20.10 -16.26 6.99
N GLN A 60 -20.90 -16.30 8.05
CA GLN A 60 -21.55 -15.19 8.73
C GLN A 60 -20.63 -14.28 9.54
N ARG A 61 -21.04 -13.01 9.59
CA ARG A 61 -20.72 -12.02 10.61
C ARG A 61 -21.38 -12.39 11.94
N PRO A 62 -20.66 -12.23 13.07
CA PRO A 62 -21.22 -11.53 14.23
C PRO A 62 -20.29 -10.36 14.61
N ALA A 63 -20.77 -9.12 14.54
CA ALA A 63 -21.32 -8.37 15.68
C ALA A 63 -20.23 -8.00 16.72
N SER A 64 -19.91 -6.70 16.75
CA SER A 64 -19.03 -6.01 17.71
C SER A 64 -19.39 -6.30 19.18
N PRO A 65 -18.45 -5.96 20.08
CA PRO A 65 -18.76 -4.82 20.93
C PRO A 65 -17.66 -3.75 20.97
N ARG A 66 -18.13 -2.51 20.93
CA ARG A 66 -17.45 -1.29 21.36
C ARG A 66 -17.03 -1.43 22.84
N PRO A 67 -16.03 -0.66 23.28
CA PRO A 67 -16.36 0.22 24.40
C PRO A 67 -16.08 1.68 24.05
N ALA A 68 -17.05 2.52 24.38
CA ALA A 68 -16.94 3.95 24.35
C ALA A 68 -16.47 4.47 25.72
N THR A 69 -15.91 5.69 25.67
CA THR A 69 -15.81 6.70 26.73
C THR A 69 -14.64 6.63 27.73
N LYS A 70 -13.77 7.64 27.61
CA LYS A 70 -13.31 8.60 28.63
C LYS A 70 -12.27 9.52 27.96
N THR A 71 -12.23 10.84 28.02
CA THR A 71 -13.11 11.94 28.45
C THR A 71 -12.36 13.21 28.02
N ARG A 72 -13.07 14.25 27.58
CA ARG A 72 -12.51 15.59 27.33
C ARG A 72 -12.00 16.22 28.64
N LYS A 73 -10.86 16.92 28.56
CA LYS A 73 -10.52 18.18 29.26
C LYS A 73 -9.32 18.75 28.48
N ALA A 74 -9.32 19.89 27.80
CA ALA A 74 -9.77 21.25 28.12
C ALA A 74 -9.17 21.78 29.44
N ALA A 75 -8.47 22.93 29.31
CA ALA A 75 -7.68 23.70 30.28
C ALA A 75 -6.21 23.23 30.42
N ALA A 76 -5.16 24.07 30.35
CA ALA A 76 -5.10 25.50 30.66
C ALA A 76 -3.92 26.23 29.95
N SER A 77 -4.22 27.45 29.48
CA SER A 77 -3.46 28.71 29.59
C SER A 77 -1.93 28.72 29.59
N LYS A 78 -1.35 29.44 28.63
CA LYS A 78 -0.40 30.58 28.82
C LYS A 78 -0.62 31.54 27.62
N THR A 79 -1.49 32.54 27.73
CA THR A 79 -1.20 33.94 28.16
C THR A 79 -0.36 34.72 27.15
N THR A 80 -1.05 35.51 26.34
CA THR A 80 -0.63 36.79 25.79
C THR A 80 -0.50 37.80 26.94
N GLN A 81 0.63 38.52 27.00
CA GLN A 81 0.70 39.88 27.54
C GLN A 81 1.59 40.71 26.60
N GLU A 82 1.31 42.01 26.60
CA GLU A 82 1.87 43.10 25.78
C GLU A 82 3.38 43.04 25.49
#